data_AF-A0A2E5G6Z6-F1
#
_entry.id   AF-A0A2E5G6Z6-F1
#
_cell.length_a   1.000
_cell.length_b   1.000
_cell.length_c   1.000
_cell.angle_alpha   90.00
_cell.angle_beta   90.00
_cell.angle_gamma   90.00
#
_symmetry.space_group_name_H-M   'P 1'
#
loop_
_entity.id
_entity.type
_entity.pdbx_description
1 polymer ?
#
loop_
_entity_poly.entity_id
_entity_poly.type
_entity_poly.pdbx_seq_one_letter_code
_entity_poly.pdbx_strand_id
1 'polypeptide(L)'
;MTWHYFTGDHYSCESCRTCFVPYEDSLPCPRCGEPATEPIGFIGEAASGLAAHKWEFGDYTPPVYTPHSRLEMFFIVICQVFDAISGQDDFERALDDYLQRCEFDREYEQSHLRDLAIKIHQRMEANTAEQAER
;
A
#
# COMPACT_ATOMS: atom_id res chain seq x y z
N MET A 1 -9.58 -1.61 17.20
CA MET A 1 -10.09 -0.47 16.39
C MET A 1 -10.00 -0.88 14.95
N THR A 2 -11.12 -1.03 14.24
CA THR A 2 -11.10 -1.35 12.81
C THR A 2 -10.97 -0.03 12.05
N TRP A 3 -9.84 0.19 11.39
CA TRP A 3 -9.55 1.40 10.64
C TRP A 3 -10.42 1.46 9.39
N HIS A 4 -11.62 2.05 9.51
CA HIS A 4 -12.53 2.33 8.39
C HIS A 4 -12.40 3.78 7.90
N TYR A 5 -11.17 4.29 7.77
CA TYR A 5 -10.94 5.70 7.39
C TYR A 5 -11.10 5.98 5.89
N PHE A 6 -11.21 4.95 5.04
CA PHE A 6 -11.37 5.12 3.59
C PHE A 6 -12.82 4.93 3.12
N THR A 7 -13.76 5.57 3.80
CA THR A 7 -15.20 5.53 3.45
C THR A 7 -15.63 6.61 2.46
N GLY A 8 -14.71 7.46 1.99
CA GLY A 8 -14.99 8.53 1.05
C GLY A 8 -14.14 8.40 -0.22
N ASP A 9 -14.84 8.21 -1.33
CA ASP A 9 -14.38 8.33 -2.72
C ASP A 9 -13.47 7.23 -3.29
N HIS A 10 -13.99 6.60 -4.34
CA HIS A 10 -13.20 5.80 -5.26
C HIS A 10 -12.17 6.72 -5.93
N TYR A 11 -10.93 6.75 -5.43
CA TYR A 11 -9.83 7.43 -6.10
C TYR A 11 -9.70 6.88 -7.51
N SER A 12 -10.16 7.68 -8.47
CA SER A 12 -10.22 7.32 -9.87
C SER A 12 -9.76 8.51 -10.68
N CYS A 13 -8.95 8.26 -11.69
CA CYS A 13 -8.50 9.30 -12.60
C CYS A 13 -9.72 9.96 -13.27
N GLU A 14 -9.84 11.28 -13.21
CA GLU A 14 -10.97 12.01 -13.80
C GLU A 14 -11.06 11.82 -15.32
N SER A 15 -9.92 11.63 -15.99
CA SER A 15 -9.84 11.44 -17.45
C SER A 15 -10.26 10.03 -17.88
N CYS A 16 -9.65 8.98 -17.31
CA CYS A 16 -9.84 7.61 -17.78
C CYS A 16 -10.58 6.68 -16.80
N ARG A 17 -11.02 7.20 -15.64
CA ARG A 17 -11.74 6.50 -14.56
C ARG A 17 -11.00 5.28 -13.99
N THR A 18 -9.69 5.21 -14.21
CA THR A 18 -8.85 4.15 -13.64
C THR A 18 -8.70 4.37 -12.15
N CYS A 19 -9.04 3.36 -11.34
CA CYS A 19 -8.82 3.42 -9.90
C CYS A 19 -7.36 3.15 -9.55
N PHE A 20 -6.71 4.09 -8.88
CA PHE A 20 -5.35 3.96 -8.38
C PHE A 20 -5.20 4.78 -7.09
N VAL A 21 -4.10 4.58 -6.37
CA VAL A 21 -3.83 5.29 -5.12
C VAL A 21 -2.93 6.49 -5.43
N PRO A 22 -3.41 7.74 -5.38
CA PRO A 22 -2.55 8.90 -5.61
C PRO A 22 -1.77 9.23 -4.33
N TYR A 23 -0.58 8.67 -4.15
CA TYR A 23 0.18 8.82 -2.90
C TYR A 23 1.24 9.93 -2.92
N GLU A 24 1.46 10.58 -4.06
CA GLU A 24 2.43 11.66 -4.26
C GLU A 24 1.82 12.77 -5.13
N ASP A 25 2.25 14.01 -4.90
CA ASP A 25 1.82 15.16 -5.69
C ASP A 25 2.08 14.94 -7.18
N SER A 26 1.07 15.20 -8.01
CA SER A 26 1.15 15.02 -9.46
C SER A 26 1.52 13.60 -9.90
N LEU A 27 1.29 12.56 -9.08
CA LEU A 27 1.51 11.17 -9.49
C LEU A 27 0.70 10.90 -10.77
N PRO A 28 1.34 10.54 -11.89
CA PRO A 28 0.65 10.36 -13.15
C PRO A 28 -0.26 9.14 -13.06
N CYS A 29 -1.48 9.27 -13.61
CA CYS A 29 -2.38 8.14 -13.74
C CYS A 29 -1.68 7.02 -14.52
N PRO A 30 -1.62 5.80 -13.99
CA PRO A 30 -0.86 4.73 -14.63
C PRO A 30 -1.42 4.30 -15.99
N ARG A 31 -2.67 4.67 -16.31
CA ARG A 31 -3.30 4.33 -17.59
C ARG A 31 -3.20 5.44 -18.64
N CYS A 32 -3.33 6.71 -18.26
CA CYS A 32 -3.44 7.82 -19.21
C CYS A 32 -2.39 8.92 -19.04
N GLY A 33 -1.55 8.84 -18.01
CA GLY A 33 -0.49 9.80 -17.73
C GLY A 33 -0.95 11.12 -17.12
N GLU A 34 -2.26 11.41 -17.11
CA GLU A 34 -2.80 12.64 -16.49
C GLU A 34 -2.47 12.70 -14.99
N PRO A 35 -2.04 13.85 -14.47
CA PRO A 35 -1.67 13.98 -13.06
C PRO A 35 -2.87 13.76 -12.15
N ALA A 36 -2.65 13.13 -10.99
CA ALA A 36 -3.64 13.09 -9.92
C ALA A 36 -3.95 14.51 -9.41
N THR A 37 -5.22 14.77 -9.11
CA THR A 37 -5.69 16.08 -8.63
C THR A 37 -5.26 16.37 -7.20
N GLU A 38 -5.19 15.36 -6.33
CA GLU A 38 -4.76 15.52 -4.94
C GLU A 38 -4.14 14.22 -4.41
N PRO A 39 -2.94 14.26 -3.77
CA PRO A 39 -2.40 13.10 -3.10
C PRO A 39 -3.15 12.82 -1.81
N ILE A 40 -3.15 11.55 -1.42
CA ILE A 40 -3.67 11.11 -0.13
C ILE A 40 -2.52 10.67 0.77
N GLY A 41 -2.69 10.89 2.07
CA GLY A 41 -1.72 10.50 3.12
C GLY A 41 -1.55 8.99 3.30
N PHE A 42 -1.85 8.19 2.28
CA PHE A 42 -1.95 6.73 2.33
C PHE A 42 -0.66 6.06 2.81
N ILE A 43 0.52 6.54 2.40
CA ILE A 43 1.79 5.90 2.79
C ILE A 43 2.00 5.97 4.30
N GLY A 44 1.76 7.14 4.91
CA GLY A 44 1.91 7.31 6.35
C GLY A 44 0.88 6.51 7.16
N GLU A 45 -0.37 6.50 6.70
CA GLU A 45 -1.45 5.75 7.33
C GLU A 45 -1.23 4.24 7.20
N ALA A 46 -0.87 3.75 6.02
CA ALA A 46 -0.60 2.34 5.76
C ALA A 46 0.60 1.83 6.57
N ALA A 47 1.71 2.58 6.60
CA ALA A 47 2.88 2.25 7.41
C ALA A 47 2.53 2.14 8.91
N SER A 48 1.74 3.08 9.43
CA SER A 48 1.31 3.06 10.83
C SER A 48 0.34 1.90 11.11
N GLY A 49 -0.59 1.63 10.18
CA GLY A 49 -1.54 0.53 10.26
C GLY A 49 -0.86 -0.84 10.26
N LEU A 50 0.11 -1.06 9.35
CA LEU A 50 0.91 -2.28 9.29
C LEU A 50 1.69 -2.51 10.58
N ALA A 51 2.38 -1.48 11.10
CA ALA A 51 3.10 -1.58 12.36
C ALA A 51 2.16 -1.92 13.54
N ALA A 52 0.99 -1.28 13.59
CA ALA A 52 -0.01 -1.55 14.61
C ALA A 52 -0.56 -2.99 14.52
N HIS A 53 -0.87 -3.49 13.31
CA HIS A 53 -1.31 -4.87 13.11
C HIS A 53 -0.23 -5.86 13.54
N LYS A 54 1.02 -5.64 13.12
CA LYS A 54 2.14 -6.50 13.50
C LYS A 54 2.34 -6.57 15.00
N TRP A 55 2.18 -5.43 15.68
CA TRP A 55 2.28 -5.35 17.14
C TRP A 55 1.10 -6.03 17.86
N GLU A 56 -0.14 -5.81 17.41
CA GLU A 56 -1.35 -6.33 18.05
C GLU A 56 -1.55 -7.82 17.79
N PHE A 57 -1.32 -8.28 16.55
CA PHE A 57 -1.68 -9.62 16.09
C PHE A 57 -0.49 -10.53 15.81
N GLY A 58 0.73 -9.99 15.74
CA GLY A 58 1.93 -10.72 15.33
C GLY A 58 2.09 -10.84 13.81
N ASP A 59 1.12 -10.38 13.02
CA ASP A 59 1.08 -10.40 11.56
C ASP A 59 0.59 -9.05 11.01
N TYR A 60 0.95 -8.73 9.78
CA TYR A 60 0.54 -7.49 9.10
C TYR A 60 -0.92 -7.56 8.62
N THR A 61 -1.36 -8.73 8.18
CA THR A 61 -2.76 -9.00 7.82
C THR A 61 -3.56 -9.31 9.08
N PRO A 62 -4.59 -8.52 9.42
CA PRO A 62 -5.41 -8.83 10.59
C PRO A 62 -6.30 -10.05 10.31
N PRO A 63 -6.61 -10.87 11.34
CA PRO A 63 -7.32 -12.15 11.18
C PRO A 63 -8.75 -11.99 10.64
N VAL A 64 -9.37 -10.83 10.85
CA VAL A 64 -10.70 -10.50 10.34
C VAL A 64 -10.63 -9.13 9.67
N TYR A 65 -10.58 -9.13 8.34
CA TYR A 65 -10.60 -7.92 7.52
C TYR A 65 -11.52 -8.14 6.32
N THR A 66 -12.48 -7.26 6.12
CA THR A 66 -13.35 -7.27 4.93
C THR A 66 -13.17 -5.93 4.22
N PRO A 67 -12.52 -5.90 3.05
CA PRO A 67 -12.39 -4.66 2.30
C PRO A 67 -13.76 -4.24 1.75
N HIS A 68 -14.13 -3.00 2.02
CA HIS A 68 -15.34 -2.33 1.54
C HIS A 68 -15.04 -1.29 0.45
N SER A 69 -13.76 -0.97 0.19
CA SER A 69 -13.34 -0.09 -0.90
C SER A 69 -12.17 -0.66 -1.71
N ARG A 70 -11.91 -0.10 -2.90
CA ARG A 70 -10.72 -0.48 -3.71
C ARG A 70 -9.41 -0.08 -3.01
N LEU A 71 -9.44 0.97 -2.20
CA LEU A 71 -8.28 1.38 -1.42
C LEU A 71 -8.00 0.37 -0.30
N GLU A 72 -9.03 -0.10 0.39
CA GLU A 72 -8.92 -1.19 1.37
C GLU A 72 -8.49 -2.52 0.70
N MET A 73 -8.89 -2.77 -0.56
CA MET A 73 -8.35 -3.88 -1.35
C MET A 73 -6.85 -3.73 -1.62
N PHE A 74 -6.36 -2.54 -1.98
CA PHE A 74 -4.92 -2.33 -2.10
C PHE A 74 -4.20 -2.52 -0.77
N PHE A 75 -4.77 -1.98 0.31
CA PHE A 75 -4.18 -2.11 1.64
C PHE A 75 -4.09 -3.57 2.11
N ILE A 76 -5.15 -4.38 1.94
CA ILE A 76 -5.09 -5.80 2.34
C ILE A 76 -4.06 -6.59 1.52
N VAL A 77 -3.92 -6.29 0.23
CA VAL A 77 -2.88 -6.91 -0.61
C VAL A 77 -1.49 -6.49 -0.14
N ILE A 78 -1.30 -5.23 0.25
CA ILE A 78 -0.04 -4.76 0.86
C ILE A 78 0.24 -5.51 2.17
N CYS A 79 -0.75 -5.70 3.04
CA CYS A 79 -0.57 -6.51 4.26
C CYS A 79 -0.07 -7.93 3.93
N GLN A 80 -0.69 -8.57 2.94
CA GLN A 80 -0.31 -9.92 2.50
C GLN A 80 1.10 -9.98 1.92
N VAL A 81 1.49 -8.96 1.13
CA VAL A 81 2.86 -8.81 0.63
C VAL A 81 3.84 -8.79 1.80
N PHE A 82 3.59 -7.93 2.79
CA PHE A 82 4.48 -7.79 3.95
C PHE A 82 4.54 -9.04 4.81
N ASP A 83 3.44 -9.79 4.97
CA ASP A 83 3.46 -11.09 5.64
C ASP A 83 4.31 -12.11 4.88
N ALA A 84 4.16 -12.18 3.56
CA ALA A 84 4.85 -13.16 2.73
C ALA A 84 6.38 -12.95 2.68
N ILE A 85 6.83 -11.71 2.79
CA ILE A 85 8.25 -11.35 2.69
C ILE A 85 8.87 -10.91 4.03
N SER A 86 8.11 -11.03 5.13
CA SER A 86 8.62 -10.69 6.46
C SER A 86 9.83 -11.55 6.81
N GLY A 87 10.92 -10.90 7.26
CA GLY A 87 12.17 -11.58 7.62
C GLY A 87 13.09 -11.93 6.45
N GLN A 88 12.81 -11.45 5.23
CA GLN A 88 13.75 -11.51 4.12
C GLN A 88 14.76 -10.36 4.21
N ASP A 89 16.05 -10.64 3.95
CA ASP A 89 17.13 -9.62 3.99
C ASP A 89 17.04 -8.60 2.84
N ASP A 90 16.49 -9.01 1.70
CA ASP A 90 16.37 -8.19 0.48
C ASP A 90 14.90 -8.01 0.14
N PHE A 91 14.31 -6.96 0.72
CA PHE A 91 12.89 -6.65 0.60
C PHE A 91 12.46 -6.46 -0.86
N GLU A 92 13.22 -5.66 -1.64
CA GLU A 92 12.85 -5.35 -3.02
C GLU A 92 12.89 -6.60 -3.91
N ARG A 93 13.91 -7.46 -3.78
CA ARG A 93 13.96 -8.71 -4.54
C ARG A 93 12.83 -9.65 -4.13
N ALA A 94 12.56 -9.79 -2.83
CA ALA A 94 11.48 -10.65 -2.36
C ALA A 94 10.10 -10.16 -2.80
N LEU A 95 9.91 -8.83 -2.82
CA LEU A 95 8.72 -8.17 -3.36
C LEU A 95 8.56 -8.49 -4.86
N ASP A 96 9.61 -8.31 -5.66
CA ASP A 96 9.58 -8.61 -7.09
C ASP A 96 9.25 -10.08 -7.36
N ASP A 97 9.88 -11.00 -6.62
CA ASP A 97 9.60 -12.44 -6.70
C ASP A 97 8.17 -12.80 -6.29
N TYR A 98 7.59 -12.10 -5.30
CA TYR A 98 6.21 -12.29 -4.86
C TYR A 98 5.24 -11.79 -5.93
N LEU A 99 5.43 -10.56 -6.40
CA LEU A 99 4.56 -9.92 -7.39
C LEU A 99 4.55 -10.67 -8.73
N GLN A 100 5.67 -11.28 -9.14
CA GLN A 100 5.72 -12.11 -10.36
C GLN A 100 4.83 -13.36 -10.29
N ARG A 101 4.45 -13.82 -9.09
CA ARG A 101 3.58 -14.99 -8.88
C ARG A 101 2.10 -14.62 -8.76
N CYS A 102 1.80 -13.33 -8.63
CA CYS A 102 0.43 -12.83 -8.54
C CYS A 102 -0.17 -12.67 -9.94
N GLU A 103 -1.47 -12.92 -10.04
CA GLU A 103 -2.25 -12.56 -11.22
C GLU A 103 -2.88 -11.18 -11.00
N PHE A 104 -2.69 -10.28 -11.96
CA PHE A 104 -3.26 -8.93 -11.93
C PHE A 104 -4.27 -8.77 -13.06
N ASP A 105 -5.40 -8.12 -12.77
CA ASP A 105 -6.43 -7.83 -13.77
C ASP A 105 -5.98 -6.75 -14.75
N ARG A 106 -5.05 -5.89 -14.33
CA ARG A 106 -4.59 -4.72 -15.10
C ARG A 106 -3.07 -4.63 -15.07
N GLU A 107 -2.48 -4.29 -16.21
CA GLU A 107 -1.03 -4.24 -16.40
C GLU A 107 -0.32 -3.30 -15.41
N TYR A 108 -0.97 -2.21 -14.99
CA TYR A 108 -0.35 -1.25 -14.08
C TYR A 108 -0.40 -1.65 -12.61
N GLU A 109 -1.25 -2.61 -12.22
CA GLU A 109 -1.49 -2.90 -10.81
C GLU A 109 -0.24 -3.46 -10.15
N GLN A 110 0.54 -4.26 -10.88
CA GLN A 110 1.80 -4.81 -10.38
C GLN A 110 2.81 -3.71 -10.07
N SER A 111 3.07 -2.80 -11.02
CA SER A 111 4.04 -1.71 -10.82
C SER A 111 3.56 -0.73 -9.75
N HIS A 112 2.26 -0.41 -9.74
CA HIS A 112 1.66 0.48 -8.75
C HIS A 112 1.74 -0.11 -7.33
N LEU A 113 1.47 -1.41 -7.18
CA LEU A 113 1.59 -2.11 -5.91
C LEU A 113 3.04 -2.22 -5.44
N ARG A 114 3.98 -2.45 -6.37
CA ARG A 114 5.42 -2.44 -6.08
C ARG A 114 5.85 -1.10 -5.49
N ASP A 115 5.51 -0.01 -6.16
CA ASP A 115 5.90 1.33 -5.72
C ASP A 115 5.29 1.67 -4.35
N LEU A 116 4.02 1.35 -4.15
CA LEU A 116 3.35 1.48 -2.85
C LEU A 116 4.09 0.71 -1.75
N ALA A 117 4.40 -0.57 -1.98
CA ALA A 117 5.06 -1.41 -0.98
C ALA A 117 6.45 -0.88 -0.60
N ILE A 118 7.24 -0.42 -1.57
CA ILE A 118 8.56 0.18 -1.33
C ILE A 118 8.44 1.46 -0.49
N LYS A 119 7.53 2.37 -0.88
CA LYS A 119 7.35 3.65 -0.19
C LYS A 119 6.87 3.45 1.25
N ILE A 120 5.99 2.48 1.46
CA ILE A 120 5.50 2.11 2.79
C ILE A 120 6.63 1.50 3.62
N HIS A 121 7.45 0.60 3.05
CA HIS A 121 8.60 0.01 3.74
C HIS A 121 9.58 1.08 4.20
N GLN A 122 9.97 1.97 3.29
CA GLN A 122 10.85 3.11 3.60
C GLN A 122 10.29 3.99 4.72
N ARG A 123 8.97 4.24 4.72
CA ARG A 123 8.32 5.02 5.78
C ARG A 123 8.32 4.28 7.12
N MET A 124 8.16 2.95 7.13
CA MET A 124 8.26 2.15 8.34
C MET A 124 9.68 2.17 8.93
N GLU A 125 10.71 2.01 8.10
CA GLU A 125 12.11 2.11 8.53
C GLU A 125 12.43 3.48 9.14
N ALA A 126 11.94 4.55 8.50
CA ALA A 126 12.08 5.91 9.02
C ALA A 126 11.40 6.08 10.40
N ASN A 127 10.17 5.57 10.57
CA ASN A 127 9.47 5.62 11.85
C ASN A 127 10.22 4.89 12.97
N THR A 128 10.84 3.73 12.67
CA THR A 128 11.64 2.98 13.64
C THR A 128 12.91 3.73 14.03
N ALA A 129 13.60 4.37 13.07
CA ALA A 129 14.75 5.20 13.35
C ALA A 129 14.39 6.40 14.25
N GLU A 130 13.30 7.11 13.94
CA GLU A 130 12.79 8.24 14.74
C GLU A 130 12.43 7.83 16.18
N GLN A 131 11.97 6.58 16.39
CA GLN A 131 11.66 6.06 17.73
C GLN A 131 12.90 5.69 18.53
N ALA A 132 13.97 5.20 17.88
CA ALA A 132 15.22 4.83 18.53
C ALA A 132 16.03 6.03 19.07
N GLU A 133 15.77 7.23 18.54
CA GLU A 133 16.41 8.49 18.96
C GLU A 133 15.72 9.17 20.15
N ARG A 134 14.54 8.69 20.58
CA ARG A 134 13.75 9.24 21.69
C ARG A 134 14.03 8.55 23.01
#